data_AF-A0A0B2VHB0-F1
#
_entry.id   AF-A0A0B2VHB0-F1
#
_cell.length_a   1.000
_cell.length_b   1.000
_cell.length_c   1.000
_cell.angle_alpha   90.00
_cell.angle_beta   90.00
_cell.angle_gamma   90.00
#
_symmetry.space_group_name_H-M   'P 1'
#
loop_
_entity.id
_entity.type
_entity.pdbx_description
1 polymer ?
#
loop_
_entity_poly.entity_id
_entity_poly.type
_entity_poly.pdbx_seq_one_letter_code
_entity_poly.pdbx_strand_id
1 'polypeptide(L)'
;MAKNDVRLIDKDVAVDLTESVASGFYRDDANAISDLSRLLYQKPLLASSSSAPSFAALTGNECRSWDDMTRAEKIMGGFKLNWMNLRDAESGKVLWQSTEDLAEPSKEHEARVPKNILKCRTISREINFTSNEKIEKFRLEQRVFLKDNVIEEWFFDFGFVIPQSTNTWQNLIEAAPESQMLPASLLSGNVVIETSFYDDDLLVSTSRVRVYYV
;
A
#
# COMPACT_ATOMS: atom_id res chain seq x y z
N MET A 1 -23.84 -1.99 -9.61
CA MET A 1 -22.81 -2.17 -10.66
C MET A 1 -21.84 -1.00 -10.50
N ALA A 2 -20.71 -1.22 -9.82
CA ALA A 2 -19.73 -0.16 -9.56
C ALA A 2 -19.12 0.28 -10.89
N LYS A 3 -19.05 1.60 -11.12
CA LYS A 3 -18.37 2.16 -12.29
C LYS A 3 -16.88 2.20 -11.96
N ASN A 4 -16.08 1.48 -12.74
CA ASN A 4 -14.63 1.59 -12.70
C ASN A 4 -14.23 2.80 -13.54
N ASP A 5 -13.76 3.88 -12.92
CA ASP A 5 -13.03 4.93 -13.62
C ASP A 5 -11.54 4.60 -13.52
N VAL A 6 -10.97 3.97 -14.56
CA VAL A 6 -9.52 3.79 -14.68
C VAL A 6 -8.96 5.06 -15.34
N ARG A 7 -8.24 5.89 -14.57
CA ARG A 7 -7.46 6.99 -15.14
C ARG A 7 -6.04 6.48 -15.39
N LEU A 8 -5.75 6.15 -16.64
CA LEU A 8 -4.38 5.86 -17.07
C LEU A 8 -3.57 7.17 -17.03
N ILE A 9 -2.45 7.17 -16.31
CA ILE A 9 -1.48 8.26 -16.35
C ILE A 9 -0.73 8.18 -17.69
N ASP A 10 -0.38 9.36 -18.21
CA ASP A 10 0.13 9.64 -19.55
C ASP A 10 1.17 8.61 -20.06
N LYS A 11 1.01 8.18 -21.31
CA LYS A 11 1.81 7.11 -21.95
C LYS A 11 3.30 7.44 -22.03
N ASP A 12 3.64 8.73 -21.96
CA ASP A 12 5.02 9.19 -22.04
C ASP A 12 5.83 8.87 -20.76
N VAL A 13 5.17 8.74 -19.60
CA VAL A 13 5.83 8.38 -18.33
C VAL A 13 6.28 6.92 -18.33
N ALA A 14 5.48 6.00 -18.89
CA ALA A 14 5.83 4.58 -18.92
C ALA A 14 7.04 4.28 -19.81
N VAL A 15 7.17 4.98 -20.95
CA VAL A 15 8.31 4.84 -21.88
C VAL A 15 9.60 5.37 -21.24
N ASP A 16 9.54 6.56 -20.63
CA ASP A 16 10.70 7.17 -19.97
C ASP A 16 11.20 6.33 -18.77
N LEU A 17 10.29 5.66 -18.06
CA LEU A 17 10.63 4.70 -17.02
C LEU A 17 11.29 3.43 -17.55
N THR A 18 10.86 2.91 -18.71
CA THR A 18 11.55 1.76 -19.32
C THR A 18 12.97 2.10 -19.75
N GLU A 19 13.20 3.31 -20.28
CA GLU A 19 14.53 3.78 -20.69
C GLU A 19 15.42 4.13 -19.49
N SER A 20 14.87 4.77 -18.45
CA SER A 20 15.56 5.03 -17.18
C SER A 20 15.97 3.74 -16.48
N VAL A 21 15.10 2.73 -16.48
CA VAL A 21 15.43 1.44 -15.86
C VAL A 21 16.43 0.67 -16.72
N ALA A 22 16.26 0.63 -18.05
CA ALA A 22 17.21 -0.02 -18.96
C ALA A 22 18.61 0.64 -18.94
N SER A 23 18.67 1.97 -18.80
CA SER A 23 19.94 2.71 -18.67
C SER A 23 20.60 2.52 -17.29
N GLY A 24 19.81 2.34 -16.23
CA GLY A 24 20.32 1.99 -14.90
C GLY A 24 20.97 0.59 -14.82
N PHE A 25 20.57 -0.35 -15.69
CA PHE A 25 21.19 -1.67 -15.78
C PHE A 25 22.53 -1.71 -16.54
N TYR A 26 22.91 -0.63 -17.23
CA TYR A 26 24.19 -0.52 -17.94
C TYR A 26 25.28 0.24 -17.15
N ARG A 27 25.00 0.64 -15.90
CA ARG A 27 25.99 1.27 -15.01
C ARG A 27 26.22 0.45 -13.75
N ASP A 28 26.74 -0.75 -13.94
CA ASP A 28 27.60 -1.39 -12.93
C ASP A 28 29.05 -1.12 -13.30
N ASP A 29 29.57 0.03 -12.88
CA ASP A 29 31.01 0.24 -12.75
C ASP A 29 31.34 0.34 -11.26
N ALA A 30 32.09 -0.66 -10.81
CA ALA A 30 32.68 -0.79 -9.50
C ALA A 30 33.55 0.42 -9.17
N ASN A 31 33.07 1.33 -8.30
CA ASN A 31 33.87 2.21 -7.42
C ASN A 31 32.95 3.14 -6.59
N ALA A 32 32.35 2.63 -5.52
CA ALA A 32 31.76 3.46 -4.46
C ALA A 32 31.74 2.73 -3.11
N ILE A 33 32.84 2.04 -2.77
CA ILE A 33 33.10 1.57 -1.41
C ILE A 33 34.43 2.19 -0.99
N SER A 34 34.39 3.46 -0.56
CA SER A 34 35.46 4.10 0.24
C SER A 34 35.18 5.59 0.47
N ASP A 35 34.06 6.01 1.07
CA ASP A 35 34.00 7.42 1.55
C ASP A 35 32.96 7.76 2.64
N LEU A 36 32.75 6.89 3.62
CA LEU A 36 31.98 7.26 4.84
C LEU A 36 32.70 6.97 6.16
N SER A 37 34.01 6.69 6.13
CA SER A 37 34.85 6.52 7.32
C SER A 37 35.54 7.81 7.79
N ARG A 38 35.08 8.99 7.38
CA ARG A 38 35.82 10.25 7.60
C ARG A 38 35.05 11.47 8.12
N LEU A 39 34.00 11.28 8.93
CA LEU A 39 33.39 12.36 9.73
C LEU A 39 33.09 11.95 11.19
N LEU A 40 33.92 11.07 11.75
CA LEU A 40 34.16 10.99 13.19
C LEU A 40 35.45 11.79 13.48
N TYR A 41 35.43 12.59 14.54
CA TYR A 41 36.45 13.53 15.05
C TYR A 41 36.31 15.00 14.60
N GLN A 42 35.53 15.77 15.35
CA GLN A 42 36.10 16.86 16.17
C GLN A 42 35.14 17.29 17.29
N LYS A 43 35.66 17.24 18.51
CA LYS A 43 35.06 17.66 19.78
C LYS A 43 35.74 18.97 20.19
N PRO A 44 35.07 19.88 20.91
CA PRO A 44 35.75 20.48 22.06
C PRO A 44 34.95 20.32 23.36
N LEU A 45 35.70 20.07 24.44
CA LEU A 45 35.27 20.13 25.85
C LEU A 45 35.31 21.57 26.37
N LEU A 46 34.45 21.88 27.35
CA LEU A 46 34.70 22.56 28.66
C LEU A 46 33.31 22.77 29.33
N ALA A 47 32.91 21.97 30.34
CA ALA A 47 33.02 22.19 31.81
C ALA A 47 32.34 23.49 32.31
N SER A 48 31.57 23.60 33.39
CA SER A 48 30.92 22.70 34.36
C SER A 48 30.16 23.62 35.34
N SER A 49 28.93 23.32 35.74
CA SER A 49 28.43 23.67 37.09
C SER A 49 27.13 22.92 37.43
N SER A 50 27.06 22.54 38.70
CA SER A 50 26.13 21.65 39.36
C SER A 50 24.69 22.16 39.50
N SER A 51 23.72 21.26 39.26
CA SER A 51 22.67 20.91 40.23
C SER A 51 21.77 19.85 39.60
N ALA A 52 21.71 18.65 40.19
CA ALA A 52 20.81 17.59 39.75
C ALA A 52 19.36 17.91 40.15
N PRO A 53 18.38 17.83 39.24
CA PRO A 53 17.00 17.64 39.62
C PRO A 53 16.66 16.15 39.59
N SER A 54 16.05 15.76 40.69
CA SER A 54 15.22 14.59 40.98
C SER A 54 14.78 13.71 39.81
N PHE A 55 14.90 12.40 40.04
CA PHE A 55 14.34 11.29 39.29
C PHE A 55 12.80 11.37 39.26
N ALA A 56 12.24 12.05 38.26
CA ALA A 56 10.83 11.93 37.92
C ALA A 56 10.72 10.89 36.80
N ALA A 57 10.12 9.75 37.15
CA ALA A 57 9.76 8.70 36.22
C ALA A 57 8.90 9.28 35.08
N LEU A 58 9.38 9.17 33.83
CA LEU A 58 8.56 9.38 32.64
C LEU A 58 7.68 8.14 32.43
N THR A 59 6.74 7.92 33.34
CA THR A 59 5.60 7.03 33.13
C THR A 59 4.46 7.88 32.58
N GLY A 60 4.39 7.97 31.26
CA GLY A 60 3.35 8.72 30.55
C GLY A 60 2.90 7.99 29.30
N ASN A 61 2.58 6.69 29.41
CA ASN A 61 1.69 6.06 28.45
C ASN A 61 0.26 6.40 28.89
N GLU A 62 -0.19 7.61 28.57
CA GLU A 62 -1.61 7.96 28.71
C GLU A 62 -2.39 7.20 27.63
N CYS A 63 -3.16 6.19 28.02
CA CYS A 63 -4.19 5.62 27.15
C CYS A 63 -5.20 6.72 26.84
N ARG A 64 -5.20 7.24 25.61
CA ARG A 64 -6.23 8.17 25.13
C ARG A 64 -7.60 7.48 25.25
N SER A 65 -8.60 8.20 25.75
CA SER A 65 -9.94 7.64 25.88
C SER A 65 -10.55 7.41 24.50
N TRP A 66 -11.48 6.45 24.38
CA TRP A 66 -12.19 6.21 23.12
C TRP A 66 -12.98 7.44 22.66
N ASP A 67 -13.47 8.25 23.60
CA ASP A 67 -14.22 9.45 23.30
C ASP A 67 -13.36 10.50 22.58
N ASP A 68 -12.06 10.55 22.89
CA ASP A 68 -11.10 11.50 22.32
C ASP A 68 -10.58 11.10 20.92
N MET A 69 -10.87 9.88 20.46
CA MET A 69 -10.44 9.43 19.14
C MET A 69 -11.22 10.13 18.03
N THR A 70 -10.51 10.51 16.98
CA THR A 70 -11.09 11.00 15.75
C THR A 70 -11.98 9.94 15.10
N ARG A 71 -12.84 10.37 14.19
CA ARG A 71 -13.71 9.46 13.44
C ARG A 71 -12.91 8.42 12.65
N ALA A 72 -11.82 8.83 12.01
CA ALA A 72 -10.93 7.94 11.25
C ALA A 72 -10.30 6.87 12.14
N GLU A 73 -9.76 7.26 13.31
CA GLU A 73 -9.18 6.31 14.28
C GLU A 73 -10.21 5.30 14.79
N LYS A 74 -11.45 5.74 15.05
CA LYS A 74 -12.54 4.84 15.45
C LYS A 74 -12.89 3.82 14.37
N ILE A 75 -13.03 4.28 13.12
CA ILE A 75 -13.31 3.37 11.99
C ILE A 75 -12.17 2.38 11.83
N MET A 76 -10.91 2.85 11.76
CA MET A 76 -9.76 1.97 11.57
C MET A 76 -9.59 0.99 12.73
N GLY A 77 -9.76 1.43 13.98
CA GLY A 77 -9.68 0.56 15.16
C GLY A 77 -10.76 -0.52 15.20
N GLY A 78 -11.86 -0.35 14.45
CA GLY A 78 -12.93 -1.32 14.28
C GLY A 78 -12.95 -2.02 12.92
N PHE A 79 -12.02 -1.71 12.02
CA PHE A 79 -11.97 -2.23 10.65
C PHE A 79 -10.94 -3.35 10.54
N LYS A 80 -11.29 -4.42 9.82
CA LYS A 80 -10.38 -5.54 9.55
C LYS A 80 -10.63 -6.11 8.17
N LEU A 81 -9.57 -6.26 7.37
CA LEU A 81 -9.62 -7.11 6.19
C LEU A 81 -9.42 -8.57 6.63
N ASN A 82 -10.44 -9.40 6.45
CA ASN A 82 -10.43 -10.79 6.91
C ASN A 82 -9.72 -11.72 5.92
N TRP A 83 -9.97 -11.52 4.63
CA TRP A 83 -9.32 -12.24 3.55
C TRP A 83 -9.51 -11.53 2.21
N MET A 84 -8.68 -11.89 1.24
CA MET A 84 -8.76 -11.45 -0.14
C MET A 84 -8.44 -12.60 -1.09
N ASN A 85 -9.13 -12.67 -2.22
CA ASN A 85 -8.79 -13.55 -3.34
C ASN A 85 -8.75 -12.80 -4.68
N LEU A 86 -7.90 -13.30 -5.58
CA LEU A 86 -7.78 -12.85 -6.97
C LEU A 86 -8.05 -14.03 -7.88
N ARG A 87 -8.95 -13.83 -8.85
CA ARG A 87 -9.31 -14.81 -9.86
C ARG A 87 -9.12 -14.22 -11.24
N ASP A 88 -8.77 -15.07 -12.19
CA ASP A 88 -8.98 -14.75 -13.59
C ASP A 88 -10.50 -14.62 -13.82
N ALA A 89 -10.97 -13.46 -14.28
CA ALA A 89 -12.39 -13.20 -14.45
C ALA A 89 -12.99 -14.02 -15.61
N GLU A 90 -12.18 -14.48 -16.57
CA GLU A 90 -12.66 -15.26 -17.72
C GLU A 90 -12.81 -16.74 -17.37
N SER A 91 -11.80 -17.33 -16.72
CA SER A 91 -11.83 -18.75 -16.37
C SER A 91 -12.39 -19.04 -14.97
N GLY A 92 -12.51 -18.04 -14.10
CA GLY A 92 -12.88 -18.20 -12.70
C GLY A 92 -11.78 -18.83 -11.82
N LYS A 93 -10.62 -19.15 -12.40
CA LYS A 93 -9.50 -19.80 -11.72
C LYS A 93 -8.94 -18.88 -10.64
N VAL A 94 -8.77 -19.42 -9.43
CA VAL A 94 -8.06 -18.73 -8.34
C VAL A 94 -6.58 -18.62 -8.71
N LEU A 95 -6.08 -17.39 -8.73
CA LEU A 95 -4.68 -17.07 -8.98
C LEU A 95 -3.93 -16.82 -7.66
N TRP A 96 -4.59 -16.19 -6.70
CA TRP A 96 -3.98 -15.85 -5.42
C TRP A 96 -5.04 -15.68 -4.32
N GLN A 97 -4.66 -15.92 -3.07
CA GLN A 97 -5.50 -15.71 -1.91
C GLN A 97 -4.64 -15.40 -0.68
N SER A 98 -5.18 -14.62 0.26
CA SER A 98 -4.57 -14.35 1.56
C SER A 98 -5.63 -14.16 2.63
N THR A 99 -5.28 -14.49 3.86
CA THR A 99 -6.07 -14.22 5.08
C THR A 99 -5.40 -13.18 5.98
N GLU A 100 -4.34 -12.54 5.50
CA GLU A 100 -3.69 -11.43 6.21
C GLU A 100 -4.51 -10.15 6.11
N ASP A 101 -4.47 -9.35 7.17
CA ASP A 101 -5.10 -8.04 7.17
C ASP A 101 -4.21 -7.01 6.46
N LEU A 102 -4.39 -6.93 5.14
CA LEU A 102 -3.65 -6.00 4.27
C LEU A 102 -4.14 -4.54 4.40
N ALA A 103 -5.14 -4.25 5.25
CA ALA A 103 -5.58 -2.89 5.54
C ALA A 103 -4.79 -2.25 6.70
N GLU A 104 -4.00 -3.03 7.44
CA GLU A 104 -3.19 -2.53 8.56
C GLU A 104 -2.14 -1.51 8.08
N PRO A 105 -2.21 -0.23 8.52
CA PRO A 105 -1.34 0.84 8.01
C PRO A 105 0.06 0.85 8.63
N SER A 106 0.30 0.19 9.77
CA SER A 106 1.58 0.29 10.50
C SER A 106 2.76 -0.42 9.85
N LYS A 107 2.54 -1.19 8.79
CA LYS A 107 3.60 -1.92 8.08
C LYS A 107 3.34 -1.96 6.57
N GLU A 108 4.42 -2.16 5.82
CA GLU A 108 4.33 -2.58 4.42
C GLU A 108 4.13 -4.10 4.38
N HIS A 109 3.09 -4.55 3.68
CA HIS A 109 2.78 -5.96 3.48
C HIS A 109 3.46 -6.51 2.23
N GLU A 110 3.52 -7.83 2.10
CA GLU A 110 4.00 -8.50 0.89
C GLU A 110 2.90 -9.37 0.28
N ALA A 111 2.80 -9.37 -1.05
CA ALA A 111 1.97 -10.30 -1.80
C ALA A 111 2.80 -11.01 -2.86
N ARG A 112 2.86 -12.34 -2.80
CA ARG A 112 3.52 -13.18 -3.81
C ARG A 112 2.48 -13.78 -4.74
N VAL A 113 2.33 -13.18 -5.92
CA VAL A 113 1.32 -13.54 -6.92
C VAL A 113 1.97 -14.29 -8.09
N PRO A 114 1.28 -15.23 -8.74
CA PRO A 114 1.87 -15.96 -9.85
C PRO A 114 2.03 -15.06 -11.08
N LYS A 115 3.16 -15.18 -11.81
CA LYS A 115 3.44 -14.37 -13.01
C LYS A 115 2.35 -14.39 -14.08
N ASN A 116 1.58 -15.47 -14.16
CA ASN A 116 0.50 -15.59 -15.15
C ASN A 116 -0.67 -14.63 -14.90
N ILE A 117 -0.75 -13.97 -13.74
CA ILE A 117 -1.72 -12.90 -13.49
C ILE A 117 -1.58 -11.73 -14.47
N LEU A 118 -0.35 -11.46 -14.94
CA LEU A 118 -0.05 -10.40 -15.92
C LEU A 118 -0.59 -10.71 -17.33
N LYS A 119 -1.04 -11.94 -17.58
CA LYS A 119 -1.63 -12.37 -18.85
C LYS A 119 -3.15 -12.28 -18.85
N CYS A 120 -3.76 -12.05 -17.70
CA CYS A 120 -5.21 -11.95 -17.60
C CYS A 120 -5.66 -10.58 -18.09
N ARG A 121 -6.68 -10.57 -18.96
CA ARG A 121 -7.32 -9.33 -19.40
C ARG A 121 -8.08 -8.64 -18.28
N THR A 122 -8.73 -9.43 -17.42
CA THR A 122 -9.51 -8.93 -16.30
C THR A 122 -9.31 -9.82 -15.09
N ILE A 123 -9.01 -9.20 -13.96
CA ILE A 123 -8.90 -9.85 -12.66
C ILE A 123 -10.17 -9.57 -11.86
N SER A 124 -10.79 -10.62 -11.36
CA SER A 124 -11.84 -10.51 -10.35
C SER A 124 -11.20 -10.57 -8.97
N ARG A 125 -11.25 -9.47 -8.24
CA ARG A 125 -10.84 -9.39 -6.85
C ARG A 125 -12.06 -9.54 -5.96
N GLU A 126 -11.95 -10.34 -4.92
CA GLU A 126 -12.93 -10.40 -3.85
C GLU A 126 -12.24 -10.14 -2.52
N ILE A 127 -12.76 -9.19 -1.77
CA ILE A 127 -12.32 -8.89 -0.41
C ILE A 127 -13.43 -9.19 0.58
N ASN A 128 -13.06 -9.64 1.77
CA ASN A 128 -13.99 -9.72 2.89
C ASN A 128 -13.45 -8.89 4.04
N PHE A 129 -14.31 -8.05 4.59
CA PHE A 129 -13.94 -7.15 5.67
C PHE A 129 -15.03 -7.08 6.72
N THR A 130 -14.62 -6.76 7.93
CA THR A 130 -15.50 -6.46 9.06
C THR A 130 -15.32 -5.00 9.44
N SER A 131 -16.42 -4.35 9.84
CA SER A 131 -16.39 -3.02 10.44
C SER A 131 -17.27 -2.98 11.67
N ASN A 132 -16.72 -2.60 12.82
CA ASN A 132 -17.49 -2.34 14.04
C ASN A 132 -18.27 -1.03 13.93
N GLU A 133 -17.67 -0.05 13.25
CA GLU A 133 -18.28 1.24 13.00
C GLU A 133 -19.19 1.20 11.77
N LYS A 134 -20.25 2.01 11.79
CA LYS A 134 -21.00 2.36 10.57
C LYS A 134 -20.05 3.06 9.60
N ILE A 135 -20.22 2.96 8.29
CA ILE A 135 -19.52 3.81 7.31
C ILE A 135 -20.57 4.29 6.30
N GLU A 136 -20.68 5.59 6.05
CA GLU A 136 -21.74 6.14 5.21
C GLU A 136 -21.50 5.83 3.73
N LYS A 137 -20.26 6.03 3.28
CA LYS A 137 -19.87 5.82 1.88
C LYS A 137 -18.45 5.26 1.80
N PHE A 138 -18.34 3.97 2.12
CA PHE A 138 -17.07 3.25 2.05
C PHE A 138 -16.60 3.15 0.60
N ARG A 139 -15.37 3.61 0.35
CA ARG A 139 -14.71 3.57 -0.95
C ARG A 139 -13.20 3.41 -0.79
N LEU A 140 -12.57 2.92 -1.85
CA LEU A 140 -11.13 2.74 -1.95
C LEU A 140 -10.58 3.56 -3.11
N GLU A 141 -9.41 4.15 -2.88
CA GLU A 141 -8.53 4.63 -3.93
C GLU A 141 -7.26 3.80 -3.88
N GLN A 142 -6.87 3.22 -5.01
CA GLN A 142 -5.65 2.45 -5.10
C GLN A 142 -4.72 3.06 -6.12
N ARG A 143 -3.48 3.28 -5.71
CA ARG A 143 -2.40 3.73 -6.58
C ARG A 143 -1.38 2.63 -6.72
N VAL A 144 -1.07 2.27 -7.97
CA VAL A 144 -0.03 1.32 -8.30
C VAL A 144 1.24 2.09 -8.59
N PHE A 145 2.23 1.95 -7.72
CA PHE A 145 3.54 2.54 -7.88
C PHE A 145 4.49 1.54 -8.53
N LEU A 146 5.24 1.99 -9.53
CA LEU A 146 6.47 1.34 -9.97
C LEU A 146 7.64 2.21 -9.53
N LYS A 147 8.37 1.74 -8.51
CA LYS A 147 9.31 2.58 -7.75
C LYS A 147 8.57 3.79 -7.15
N ASP A 148 8.91 5.01 -7.53
CA ASP A 148 8.31 6.24 -7.01
C ASP A 148 7.24 6.86 -7.94
N ASN A 149 6.94 6.21 -9.06
CA ASN A 149 6.02 6.73 -10.06
C ASN A 149 4.69 5.96 -10.01
N VAL A 150 3.58 6.70 -9.98
CA VAL A 150 2.24 6.12 -10.13
C VAL A 150 2.06 5.74 -11.60
N ILE A 151 1.77 4.47 -11.86
CA ILE A 151 1.52 3.94 -13.20
C ILE A 151 0.03 3.67 -13.45
N GLU A 152 -0.74 3.40 -12.39
CA GLU A 152 -2.19 3.20 -12.47
C GLU A 152 -2.89 3.75 -11.22
N GLU A 153 -4.11 4.25 -11.41
CA GLU A 153 -5.03 4.62 -10.34
C GLU A 153 -6.37 3.92 -10.52
N TRP A 154 -6.88 3.31 -9.46
CA TRP A 154 -8.16 2.62 -9.44
C TRP A 154 -9.06 3.16 -8.34
N PHE A 155 -10.33 3.36 -8.66
CA PHE A 155 -11.34 3.89 -7.76
C PHE A 155 -12.47 2.88 -7.60
N PHE A 156 -12.83 2.56 -6.36
CA PHE A 156 -13.86 1.57 -6.07
C PHE A 156 -14.83 2.07 -5.00
N ASP A 157 -16.13 2.05 -5.28
CA ASP A 157 -17.18 2.40 -4.33
C ASP A 157 -17.93 1.16 -3.84
N PHE A 158 -17.92 0.94 -2.52
CA PHE A 158 -18.75 -0.07 -1.86
C PHE A 158 -20.10 0.53 -1.43
N GLY A 159 -20.06 1.72 -0.82
CA GLY A 159 -21.23 2.41 -0.29
C GLY A 159 -21.42 2.17 1.21
N PHE A 160 -22.67 2.06 1.64
CA PHE A 160 -23.01 2.01 3.07
C PHE A 160 -22.55 0.71 3.75
N VAL A 161 -21.89 0.83 4.90
CA VAL A 161 -21.49 -0.29 5.75
C VAL A 161 -22.25 -0.25 7.07
N ILE A 162 -22.95 -1.34 7.36
CA ILE A 162 -23.69 -1.52 8.61
C ILE A 162 -22.68 -1.68 9.76
N PRO A 163 -22.87 -1.05 10.93
CA PRO A 163 -22.00 -1.29 12.08
C PRO A 163 -22.04 -2.76 12.51
N GLN A 164 -20.90 -3.28 12.97
CA GLN A 164 -20.70 -4.69 13.38
C GLN A 164 -21.05 -5.70 12.27
N SER A 165 -20.86 -5.32 11.00
CA SER A 165 -21.12 -6.18 9.85
C SER A 165 -19.84 -6.79 9.30
N THR A 166 -20.00 -7.92 8.61
CA THR A 166 -18.97 -8.52 7.77
C THR A 166 -19.50 -8.60 6.35
N ASN A 167 -18.73 -8.09 5.40
CA ASN A 167 -19.15 -7.92 4.02
C ASN A 167 -18.14 -8.59 3.08
N THR A 168 -18.65 -9.16 2.00
CA THR A 168 -17.84 -9.61 0.87
C THR A 168 -18.09 -8.65 -0.29
N TRP A 169 -17.02 -8.13 -0.88
CA TRP A 169 -17.07 -7.17 -1.96
C TRP A 169 -16.21 -7.65 -3.12
N GLN A 170 -16.83 -7.74 -4.30
CA GLN A 170 -16.17 -8.10 -5.54
C GLN A 170 -15.91 -6.86 -6.41
N ASN A 171 -14.68 -6.72 -6.90
CA ASN A 171 -14.24 -5.72 -7.86
C ASN A 171 -13.70 -6.40 -9.12
N LEU A 172 -13.87 -5.75 -10.26
CA LEU A 172 -13.18 -6.12 -11.50
C LEU A 172 -12.06 -5.12 -11.75
N ILE A 173 -10.87 -5.62 -12.07
CA ILE A 173 -9.69 -4.85 -12.42
C ILE A 173 -9.34 -5.19 -13.87
N GLU A 174 -9.40 -4.21 -14.75
CA GLU A 174 -9.01 -4.37 -16.15
C GLU A 174 -7.51 -4.15 -16.26
N ALA A 175 -6.80 -5.14 -16.81
CA ALA A 175 -5.38 -5.01 -17.06
C ALA A 175 -5.15 -4.21 -18.35
N ALA A 176 -4.04 -3.48 -18.42
CA ALA A 176 -3.58 -2.94 -19.70
C ALA A 176 -3.31 -4.09 -20.70
N PRO A 177 -3.39 -3.83 -22.02
CA PRO A 177 -3.08 -4.82 -23.03
C PRO A 177 -1.71 -5.48 -22.80
N GLU A 178 -1.58 -6.78 -23.12
CA GLU A 178 -0.33 -7.54 -22.90
C GLU A 178 0.90 -6.89 -23.56
N SER A 179 0.72 -6.22 -24.70
CA SER A 179 1.79 -5.48 -25.39
C SER A 179 2.33 -4.27 -24.61
N GLN A 180 1.60 -3.80 -23.60
CA GLN A 180 1.95 -2.67 -22.73
C GLN A 180 2.35 -3.13 -21.33
N MET A 181 2.22 -4.43 -21.03
CA MET A 181 2.62 -4.99 -19.74
C MET A 181 4.13 -5.09 -19.65
N LEU A 182 4.68 -4.50 -18.59
CA LEU A 182 6.10 -4.60 -18.29
C LEU A 182 6.46 -6.05 -17.90
N PRO A 183 7.68 -6.52 -18.21
CA PRO A 183 8.11 -7.87 -17.84
C PRO A 183 8.02 -8.11 -16.33
N ALA A 184 7.62 -9.32 -15.93
CA ALA A 184 7.52 -9.69 -14.52
C ALA A 184 8.83 -9.49 -13.74
N SER A 185 9.99 -9.65 -14.39
CA SER A 185 11.31 -9.40 -13.79
C SER A 185 11.53 -7.93 -13.40
N LEU A 186 10.90 -7.00 -14.13
CA LEU A 186 10.96 -5.57 -13.86
C LEU A 186 9.96 -5.17 -12.76
N LEU A 187 8.78 -5.79 -12.76
CA LEU A 187 7.71 -5.48 -11.81
C LEU A 187 7.93 -6.10 -10.42
N SER A 188 8.44 -7.33 -10.36
CA SER A 188 8.56 -8.09 -9.12
C SER A 188 9.44 -7.39 -8.09
N GLY A 189 8.86 -7.09 -6.92
CA GLY A 189 9.51 -6.38 -5.81
C GLY A 189 9.59 -4.86 -5.98
N ASN A 190 9.34 -4.34 -7.19
CA ASN A 190 9.37 -2.91 -7.50
C ASN A 190 7.97 -2.27 -7.53
N VAL A 191 6.92 -3.10 -7.59
CA VAL A 191 5.53 -2.65 -7.51
C VAL A 191 5.07 -2.54 -6.07
N VAL A 192 4.50 -1.39 -5.71
CA VAL A 192 3.80 -1.18 -4.44
C VAL A 192 2.39 -0.68 -4.75
N ILE A 193 1.39 -1.37 -4.21
CA ILE A 193 0.00 -0.92 -4.25
C ILE A 193 -0.29 -0.20 -2.94
N GLU A 194 -0.54 1.09 -3.04
CA GLU A 194 -1.07 1.90 -1.95
C GLU A 194 -2.59 1.86 -2.00
N THR A 195 -3.24 1.54 -0.88
CA THR A 195 -4.70 1.53 -0.76
C THR A 195 -5.12 2.52 0.30
N SER A 196 -5.86 3.54 -0.11
CA SER A 196 -6.48 4.52 0.78
C SER A 196 -7.95 4.19 0.98
N PHE A 197 -8.36 4.09 2.25
CA PHE A 197 -9.70 3.75 2.68
C PHE A 197 -10.45 5.02 3.09
N TYR A 198 -11.66 5.22 2.59
CA TYR A 198 -12.42 6.44 2.86
C TYR A 198 -13.85 6.17 3.36
N ASP A 199 -14.36 7.11 4.16
CA ASP A 199 -15.79 7.33 4.40
C ASP A 199 -16.19 8.66 3.73
N ASP A 200 -16.74 8.59 2.52
CA ASP A 200 -16.91 9.76 1.63
C ASP A 200 -15.59 10.53 1.45
N ASP A 201 -15.45 11.77 1.91
CA ASP A 201 -14.21 12.55 1.81
C ASP A 201 -13.22 12.31 2.97
N LEU A 202 -13.63 11.59 4.02
CA LEU A 202 -12.78 11.32 5.18
C LEU A 202 -11.81 10.18 4.88
N LEU A 203 -10.51 10.49 4.80
CA LEU A 203 -9.46 9.47 4.79
C LEU A 203 -9.41 8.76 6.15
N VAL A 204 -9.63 7.44 6.14
CA VAL A 204 -9.60 6.59 7.33
C VAL A 204 -8.18 6.08 7.58
N SER A 205 -7.57 5.49 6.56
CA SER A 205 -6.21 4.94 6.63
C SER A 205 -5.64 4.73 5.23
N THR A 206 -4.32 4.52 5.18
CA THR A 206 -3.61 4.14 3.97
C THR A 206 -2.72 2.95 4.29
N SER A 207 -2.85 1.85 3.54
CA SER A 207 -1.98 0.68 3.63
C SER A 207 -1.15 0.50 2.36
N ARG A 208 -0.06 -0.25 2.46
CA ARG A 208 0.87 -0.50 1.34
C ARG A 208 1.19 -1.98 1.21
N VAL A 209 1.13 -2.51 -0.01
CA VAL A 209 1.44 -3.90 -0.33
C VAL A 209 2.48 -3.95 -1.44
N ARG A 210 3.66 -4.50 -1.14
CA ARG A 210 4.70 -4.79 -2.14
C ARG A 210 4.39 -6.10 -2.85
N VAL A 211 4.41 -6.06 -4.18
CA VAL A 211 4.02 -7.20 -5.01
C VAL A 211 5.25 -7.89 -5.59
N TYR A 212 5.32 -9.20 -5.42
CA TYR A 212 6.31 -10.08 -6.04
C TYR A 212 5.62 -11.04 -7.01
N TYR A 213 6.07 -11.04 -8.26
CA TYR A 213 5.59 -11.96 -9.29
C TYR A 213 6.49 -13.20 -9.31
N VAL A 214 5.97 -14.33 -8.84
CA VAL A 214 6.70 -15.61 -8.69
C VAL A 214 6.38 -16.62 -9.78
#